data_AF-A0A3N5ZI92-F1
#
_entry.id   AF-A0A3N5ZI92-F1
#
_cell.length_a   1.000
_cell.length_b   1.000
_cell.length_c   1.000
_cell.angle_alpha   90.00
_cell.angle_beta   90.00
_cell.angle_gamma   90.00
#
_symmetry.space_group_name_H-M   'P 1'
#
loop_
_entity.id
_entity.type
_entity.pdbx_description
1 polymer ?
#
loop_
_entity_poly.entity_id
_entity_poly.type
_entity_poly.pdbx_seq_one_letter_code
_entity_poly.pdbx_strand_id
1 'polypeptide(L)' 'MNIDPSKAKGKSEYEGKTYYFCSDGCKKKFDGDPKKYVQPPPNQKF' A
#
# COMPACT_ATOMS: atom_id res chain seq x y z
N MET A 1 -3.90 0.30 -12.58
CA MET A 1 -3.22 -0.83 -11.92
C MET A 1 -4.24 -1.65 -11.15
N ASN A 2 -4.53 -2.88 -11.57
CA ASN A 2 -5.46 -3.78 -10.88
C ASN A 2 -4.64 -4.64 -9.89
N ILE A 3 -4.54 -4.20 -8.62
CA ILE A 3 -3.93 -5.03 -7.58
C ILE A 3 -5.03 -5.90 -7.01
N ASP A 4 -5.05 -7.18 -7.40
CA ASP A 4 -5.92 -8.19 -6.77
C ASP A 4 -5.54 -8.33 -5.29
N PRO A 5 -6.40 -7.90 -4.35
CA PRO A 5 -6.11 -7.97 -2.92
C PRO A 5 -5.94 -9.42 -2.43
N SER A 6 -6.49 -10.39 -3.16
CA SER A 6 -6.32 -11.83 -2.89
C SER A 6 -4.89 -12.35 -3.11
N LYS A 7 -4.02 -11.61 -3.80
CA LYS A 7 -2.59 -11.92 -3.95
C LYS A 7 -1.70 -11.10 -3.01
N ALA A 8 -2.28 -10.33 -2.09
CA ALA A 8 -1.50 -9.57 -1.13
C ALA A 8 -0.76 -10.52 -0.18
N LYS A 9 0.56 -10.57 -0.29
CA LYS A 9 1.43 -11.35 0.62
C LYS A 9 1.63 -10.66 1.96
N GLY A 10 1.40 -9.35 2.05
CA GLY A 10 1.56 -8.59 3.28
C GLY A 10 0.42 -7.60 3.49
N LYS A 11 0.11 -7.32 4.76
CA LYS A 11 -0.75 -6.20 5.17
C LYS A 11 -0.07 -5.40 6.28
N SER A 12 -0.34 -4.09 6.31
CA SER A 12 -0.02 -3.19 7.42
C SER A 12 -1.21 -2.28 7.71
N GLU A 13 -1.45 -1.99 8.98
CA GLU A 13 -2.47 -1.04 9.42
C GLU A 13 -1.80 0.31 9.68
N TYR A 14 -2.31 1.36 9.03
CA TYR A 14 -1.81 2.72 9.18
C TYR A 14 -2.97 3.70 9.21
N GLU A 15 -3.03 4.55 10.25
CA GLU A 15 -4.13 5.51 10.49
C GLU A 15 -5.53 4.87 10.46
N GLY A 16 -5.66 3.64 10.99
CA GLY A 16 -6.93 2.90 11.00
C GLY A 16 -7.34 2.35 9.63
N LYS A 17 -6.47 2.41 8.62
CA LYS A 17 -6.67 1.83 7.30
C LYS A 17 -5.74 0.63 7.10
N THR A 18 -6.28 -0.45 6.56
CA THR A 18 -5.50 -1.64 6.19
C THR A 18 -4.96 -1.51 4.78
N TYR A 19 -3.65 -1.47 4.63
CA TYR A 19 -2.95 -1.47 3.35
C TYR A 19 -2.47 -2.87 3.00
N TYR A 20 -2.66 -3.25 1.74
CA TYR A 20 -2.30 -4.56 1.21
C TYR A 20 -1.12 -4.43 0.25
N PHE A 21 -0.16 -5.33 0.38
CA PHE A 21 1.09 -5.33 -0.38
C PHE A 21 1.28 -6.65 -1.11
N CYS A 22 1.65 -6.57 -2.38
CA CYS A 22 1.91 -7.74 -3.23
C CYS A 22 3.19 -8.51 -2.83
N SER A 23 4.06 -7.93 -2.00
CA SER A 23 5.35 -8.51 -1.62
C SER A 23 5.85 -7.92 -0.31
N ASP A 24 6.65 -8.70 0.43
CA ASP A 24 7.31 -8.26 1.67
C ASP A 24 8.19 -7.03 1.47
N GLY A 25 8.82 -6.90 0.29
CA GLY A 25 9.60 -5.71 -0.05
C GLY A 25 8.76 -4.42 -0.11
N CYS A 26 7.53 -4.51 -0.60
CA CYS A 26 6.60 -3.37 -0.60
C CYS A 26 6.12 -3.07 0.81
N LYS A 27 5.82 -4.09 1.60
CA LYS A 27 5.45 -3.93 3.01
C LYS A 27 6.56 -3.25 3.81
N LYS A 28 7.82 -3.73 3.73
CA LYS A 28 8.96 -3.14 4.45
C LYS A 28 9.19 -1.67 4.08
N LYS A 29 9.06 -1.33 2.80
CA LYS A 29 9.16 0.06 2.33
C LYS A 29 8.05 0.93 2.93
N PHE A 30 6.82 0.40 2.94
CA PHE A 30 5.69 1.08 3.56
C PHE A 30 5.85 1.24 5.07
N ASP A 31 6.29 0.22 5.80
CA ASP A 31 6.50 0.32 7.25
C ASP A 31 7.62 1.33 7.60
N GLY A 32 8.60 1.51 6.71
CA GLY A 32 9.68 2.49 6.89
C GLY A 32 9.27 3.94 6.62
N ASP A 33 8.39 4.19 5.66
CA ASP A 33 7.89 5.54 5.36
C ASP A 33 6.44 5.49 4.82
N PRO A 34 5.45 5.21 5.67
CA PRO A 34 4.07 4.97 5.22
C PRO A 34 3.47 6.24 4.63
N LYS A 35 3.77 7.42 5.20
CA LYS A 35 3.30 8.72 4.69
C LYS A 35 3.62 8.92 3.21
N LYS A 36 4.79 8.49 2.75
CA LYS A 36 5.18 8.62 1.34
C LYS A 36 4.30 7.81 0.38
N TYR A 37 3.80 6.66 0.82
CA TYR A 37 2.98 5.74 0.02
C TYR A 37 1.48 5.95 0.20
N VAL A 38 1.07 6.52 1.33
CA VAL A 38 -0.33 6.87 1.66
C VAL A 38 -0.76 8.16 0.95
N GLN A 39 0.20 8.96 0.44
CA GLN A 39 -0.11 10.10 -0.41
C GLN A 39 -0.94 9.64 -1.61
N PRO A 40 -2.10 10.26 -1.87
CA PRO A 40 -2.85 9.96 -3.07
C PRO A 40 -1.93 10.21 -4.26
N PRO A 41 -1.88 9.30 -5.26
CA PRO A 41 -1.14 9.59 -6.48
C PRO A 41 -1.69 10.92 -7.00
N PRO A 42 -0.83 11.92 -7.27
CA PRO A 42 -1.30 13.11 -7.96
C PRO A 42 -1.80 12.59 -9.30
N ASN A 43 -3.12 12.68 -9.53
CA ASN A 43 -3.74 12.52 -10.84
C ASN A 43 -4.10 11.10 -11.33
N GLN A 44 -4.99 10.38 -10.65
CA GLN A 44 -5.88 9.45 -11.36
C GLN A 44 -7.21 10.16 -11.66
N LYS A 45 -7.20 10.96 -12.74
CA LYS A 45 -8.42 11.49 -13.34
C LYS A 45 -9.14 10.33 -14.04
N PHE A 46 -10.42 10.16 -13.77
CA PHE A 46 -11.37 9.56 -14.71
C PHE A 46 -12.28 10.68 -15.18
#